data_AF-A0A662VSG0-F1
#
_entry.id   AF-A0A662VSG0-F1
#
_cell.length_a   1.000
_cell.length_b   1.000
_cell.length_c   1.000
_cell.angle_alpha   90.00
_cell.angle_beta   90.00
_cell.angle_gamma   90.00
#
_symmetry.space_group_name_H-M   'P 1'
#
loop_
_entity.id
_entity.type
_entity.pdbx_description
1 polymer ?
#
loop_
_entity_poly.entity_id
_entity_poly.type
_entity_poly.pdbx_seq_one_letter_code
_entity_poly.pdbx_strand_id
1 'polypeptide(L)'
;MRRETCKEAIRNSLHQGERVTFSELFRRVRMRGDWTDDTICQHLMALVVNLPARRHWPNMKPFLFLHEDGTYEIYDSNKHPQVKE
;
A
#
# COMPACT_ATOMS: atom_id res chain seq x y z
N MET A 1 2.71 -22.24 -11.55
CA MET A 1 3.21 -21.03 -10.84
C MET A 1 2.01 -20.18 -10.44
N ARG A 2 1.88 -19.81 -9.16
CA ARG A 2 0.83 -18.90 -8.70
C ARG A 2 1.20 -17.47 -9.08
N ARG A 3 0.31 -16.74 -9.75
CA ARG A 3 0.51 -15.31 -10.00
C ARG A 3 0.36 -14.54 -8.69
N GLU A 4 1.20 -13.52 -8.48
CA GLU A 4 1.05 -12.59 -7.36
C GLU A 4 -0.32 -11.89 -7.46
N THR A 5 -0.93 -11.56 -6.33
CA THR A 5 -2.07 -10.64 -6.24
C THR A 5 -1.59 -9.19 -6.24
N CYS A 6 -2.46 -8.22 -6.55
CA CYS A 6 -2.08 -6.79 -6.51
C CYS A 6 -1.58 -6.38 -5.12
N LYS A 7 -2.18 -6.93 -4.05
CA LYS A 7 -1.74 -6.74 -2.66
C LYS A 7 -0.32 -7.26 -2.43
N GLU A 8 -0.02 -8.48 -2.89
CA GLU A 8 1.31 -9.08 -2.77
C GLU A 8 2.33 -8.28 -3.59
N ALA A 9 1.99 -7.84 -4.80
CA ALA A 9 2.83 -6.99 -5.64
C ALA A 9 3.16 -5.64 -4.96
N ILE A 10 2.17 -4.98 -4.35
CA ILE A 10 2.39 -3.74 -3.56
C ILE A 10 3.35 -4.00 -2.40
N ARG A 11 3.11 -5.06 -1.63
CA ARG A 11 3.98 -5.41 -0.49
C ARG A 11 5.41 -5.71 -0.93
N ASN A 12 5.57 -6.46 -2.01
CA ASN A 12 6.88 -6.87 -2.52
C ASN A 12 7.59 -5.76 -3.32
N SER A 13 6.96 -4.60 -3.52
CA SER A 13 7.53 -3.42 -4.17
C SER A 13 8.17 -2.43 -3.19
N LEU A 14 8.17 -2.76 -1.90
CA LEU A 14 8.69 -1.93 -0.81
C LEU A 14 9.66 -2.73 0.06
N HIS A 15 10.70 -2.05 0.53
CA HIS A 15 11.57 -2.55 1.60
C HIS A 15 11.16 -1.95 2.96
N GLN A 16 11.44 -2.66 4.06
CA GLN A 16 11.15 -2.14 5.40
C GLN A 16 11.94 -0.85 5.66
N GLY A 17 11.24 0.22 6.05
CA GLY A 17 11.83 1.54 6.28
C GLY A 17 12.11 2.37 5.03
N GLU A 18 11.77 1.87 3.84
CA GLU A 18 11.83 2.63 2.60
C GLU A 18 10.61 3.55 2.48
N ARG A 19 10.85 4.80 2.04
CA ARG A 19 9.82 5.74 1.63
C ARG A 19 9.84 5.93 0.13
N VAL A 20 8.68 5.79 -0.50
CA VAL A 20 8.53 5.97 -1.95
C VAL A 20 7.34 6.86 -2.27
N THR A 21 7.43 7.60 -3.35
CA THR A 21 6.28 8.38 -3.85
C THR A 21 5.21 7.44 -4.43
N PHE A 22 3.98 7.96 -4.56
CA PHE A 22 2.92 7.27 -5.30
C PHE A 22 3.40 6.80 -6.67
N SER A 23 3.98 7.69 -7.48
CA SER A 23 4.41 7.39 -8.85
C SER A 23 5.43 6.27 -8.92
N GLU A 24 6.39 6.23 -7.99
CA GLU A 24 7.41 5.18 -7.96
C GLU A 24 6.81 3.83 -7.53
N LEU A 25 6.00 3.81 -6.46
CA LEU A 25 5.33 2.58 -6.03
C LEU A 25 4.41 2.04 -7.13
N PHE A 26 3.66 2.93 -7.76
CA PHE A 26 2.74 2.60 -8.85
C PHE A 26 3.48 1.96 -10.04
N ARG A 27 4.58 2.59 -10.46
CA ARG A 27 5.46 2.06 -11.52
C ARG A 27 6.00 0.68 -11.17
N ARG A 28 6.47 0.48 -9.93
CA ARG A 28 6.95 -0.83 -9.46
C ARG A 28 5.88 -1.91 -9.52
N VAL A 29 4.66 -1.61 -9.09
CA VAL A 29 3.53 -2.56 -9.13
C VAL A 29 3.13 -2.90 -10.56
N ARG A 30 3.08 -1.92 -11.47
CA ARG A 30 2.81 -2.13 -12.91
C ARG A 30 3.83 -3.07 -13.58
N MET A 31 5.09 -3.08 -13.12
CA MET A 31 6.09 -4.03 -13.64
C MET A 31 5.88 -5.48 -13.17
N ARG A 32 5.00 -5.72 -12.20
CA ARG A 32 4.75 -7.04 -11.59
C ARG A 32 3.47 -7.72 -12.08
N GLY A 33 2.59 -6.99 -12.76
CA GLY A 33 1.36 -7.56 -13.31
C GLY A 33 0.46 -6.55 -14.02
N ASP A 34 -0.54 -7.08 -14.71
CA ASP A 34 -1.38 -6.35 -15.67
C ASP A 34 -2.68 -5.80 -15.05
N TRP A 35 -2.62 -5.31 -13.82
CA TRP A 35 -3.79 -4.67 -13.18
C TRP A 35 -4.10 -3.32 -13.81
N THR A 36 -5.38 -2.94 -13.82
CA THR A 36 -5.80 -1.59 -14.22
C THR A 36 -5.29 -0.55 -13.22
N ASP A 37 -5.17 0.70 -13.67
CA ASP A 37 -4.77 1.80 -12.78
C ASP A 37 -5.72 1.91 -11.58
N ASP A 38 -7.03 1.82 -11.82
CA ASP A 38 -8.05 1.83 -10.78
C ASP A 38 -7.87 0.70 -9.76
N THR A 39 -7.52 -0.50 -10.22
CA THR A 39 -7.28 -1.64 -9.33
C THR A 39 -6.11 -1.35 -8.39
N ILE A 40 -5.01 -0.81 -8.93
CA ILE A 40 -3.82 -0.48 -8.12
C ILE A 40 -4.15 0.64 -7.14
N CYS A 41 -4.81 1.72 -7.60
CA CYS A 41 -5.21 2.85 -6.76
C CYS A 41 -6.14 2.42 -5.63
N GLN A 42 -7.17 1.61 -5.91
CA GLN A 42 -8.08 1.08 -4.89
C GLN A 42 -7.35 0.21 -3.87
N HIS A 43 -6.42 -0.65 -4.31
CA HIS A 43 -5.61 -1.44 -3.40
C HIS A 43 -4.70 -0.55 -2.54
N LEU A 44 -4.05 0.46 -3.10
CA LEU A 44 -3.26 1.40 -2.33
C LEU A 44 -4.10 2.09 -1.26
N MET A 45 -5.27 2.64 -1.60
CA MET A 45 -6.18 3.26 -0.63
C MET A 45 -6.62 2.29 0.48
N ALA A 46 -7.00 1.06 0.11
CA ALA A 46 -7.44 0.04 1.06
C ALA A 46 -6.33 -0.45 2.00
N LEU A 47 -5.06 -0.37 1.56
CA LEU A 47 -3.92 -0.90 2.31
C LEU A 47 -3.24 0.14 3.20
N VAL A 48 -3.64 1.43 3.14
CA VAL A 48 -3.11 2.49 4.01
C VAL A 48 -3.80 2.48 5.37
N VAL A 49 -3.02 2.32 6.43
CA VAL A 49 -3.49 2.26 7.83
C VAL A 49 -4.13 3.57 8.27
N ASN A 50 -3.52 4.71 7.97
CA ASN A 50 -3.95 6.03 8.42
C ASN A 50 -4.90 6.74 7.45
N LEU A 51 -5.45 6.03 6.47
CA LEU A 51 -6.45 6.58 5.54
C LEU A 51 -7.87 6.17 5.98
N PRO A 52 -8.81 7.11 6.17
CA PRO A 52 -10.20 6.78 6.54
C PRO A 52 -10.93 5.93 5.49
N ALA A 53 -10.59 6.12 4.20
CA ALA A 53 -11.22 5.41 3.09
C ALA A 53 -11.07 3.88 3.16
N ARG A 54 -10.08 3.36 3.90
CA ARG A 54 -9.91 1.91 4.09
C ARG A 54 -11.14 1.21 4.67
N ARG A 55 -12.01 1.95 5.37
CA ARG A 55 -13.27 1.44 5.94
C ARG A 55 -14.23 0.85 4.89
N HIS A 56 -14.07 1.24 3.61
CA HIS A 56 -14.81 0.63 2.50
C HIS A 56 -14.35 -0.80 2.17
N TRP A 57 -13.19 -1.23 2.68
CA TRP A 57 -12.61 -2.57 2.46
C TRP A 57 -12.24 -3.26 3.79
N PRO A 58 -13.21 -3.56 4.68
CA PRO A 58 -12.95 -4.05 6.03
C PRO A 58 -12.21 -5.39 6.09
N ASN A 59 -12.27 -6.19 5.02
CA ASN A 59 -11.61 -7.49 4.93
C ASN A 59 -10.14 -7.39 4.49
N MET A 60 -9.66 -6.21 4.09
CA MET A 60 -8.28 -6.01 3.66
C MET A 60 -7.42 -5.59 4.84
N LYS A 61 -6.50 -6.45 5.26
CA LYS A 61 -5.49 -6.11 6.29
C LYS A 61 -4.51 -5.06 5.74
N PRO A 62 -4.53 -3.80 6.23
CA PRO A 62 -3.65 -2.75 5.77
C PRO A 62 -2.22 -2.95 6.30
N PHE A 63 -1.25 -2.36 5.60
CA PHE A 63 0.17 -2.44 5.98
C PHE A 63 1.00 -1.26 5.46
N LEU A 64 0.39 -0.29 4.78
CA LEU A 64 1.05 0.92 4.32
C LEU A 64 0.77 2.07 5.30
N PHE A 65 1.72 2.97 5.44
CA PHE A 65 1.54 4.27 6.06
C PHE A 65 1.72 5.35 4.99
N LEU A 66 0.80 6.30 4.94
CA LEU A 66 0.86 7.45 4.03
C LEU A 66 1.32 8.69 4.80
N HIS A 67 2.43 9.27 4.38
CA HIS A 67 2.96 10.51 4.95
C HIS A 67 2.22 11.74 4.43
N GLU A 68 2.36 12.84 5.16
CA GLU A 68 1.82 14.15 4.76
C GLU A 68 2.41 14.66 3.44
N ASP A 69 3.64 14.24 3.11
CA ASP A 69 4.32 14.55 1.85
C ASP A 69 3.87 13.68 0.66
N GLY A 70 2.91 12.77 0.88
CA GLY A 70 2.38 11.87 -0.14
C GLY A 70 3.26 10.64 -0.42
N THR A 71 4.28 10.38 0.40
CA THR A 71 5.07 9.14 0.32
C THR A 71 4.43 7.99 1.11
N TYR A 72 4.72 6.77 0.66
CA TYR A 72 4.28 5.52 1.26
C TYR A 72 5.47 4.81 1.89
N GLU A 73 5.23 4.17 3.03
CA GLU A 73 6.15 3.20 3.63
C GLU A 73 5.40 2.03 4.24
N ILE A 74 6.11 0.94 4.56
CA ILE A 74 5.52 -0.16 5.33
C ILE A 74 5.29 0.32 6.77
N TYR A 75 4.08 0.10 7.27
CA TYR A 75 3.70 0.46 8.63
C TYR A 75 4.56 -0.28 9.68
N ASP A 76 5.13 0.48 10.62
CA ASP A 76 5.92 -0.01 11.75
C ASP A 76 5.31 0.54 13.05
N SER A 77 4.77 -0.34 13.89
CA SER A 77 4.08 0.05 15.13
C SER A 77 5.01 0.66 16.19
N ASN A 78 6.32 0.52 16.06
CA ASN A 78 7.28 1.15 16.98
C ASN A 78 7.59 2.60 16.58
N LYS A 79 7.32 2.96 15.32
CA LYS A 79 7.62 4.29 14.76
C LYS A 79 6.37 5.11 14.51
N HIS A 80 5.29 4.46 14.08
CA HIS A 80 4.07 5.14 13.65
C HIS A 80 3.04 5.17 14.78
N PRO A 81 2.17 6.19 14.80
CA PRO A 81 1.08 6.25 15.75
C PRO A 81 0.19 5.02 15.66
N GLN A 82 -0.29 4.56 16.83
CA GLN A 82 -1.30 3.52 16.86
C GLN A 82 -2.55 4.00 16.14
N VAL A 83 -2.86 3.37 15.01
CA VAL A 83 -4.10 3.62 14.30
C VAL A 83 -5.21 2.90 15.04
N LYS A 84 -6.13 3.66 15.64
CA LYS A 84 -7.35 3.10 16.24
C LYS A 84 -8.24 2.57 15.11
N GLU A 85 -8.70 1.32 15.26
CA GLU A 85 -9.63 0.66 14.34
C GLU A 85 -10.99 1.37 14.31
#